data_AF-A0A8D5ZGE8-F1
#
_entry.id   AF-A0A8D5ZGE8-F1
#
_cell.length_a   1.000
_cell.length_b   1.000
_cell.length_c   1.000
_cell.angle_alpha   90.00
_cell.angle_beta   90.00
_cell.angle_gamma   90.00
#
_symmetry.space_group_name_H-M   'P 1'
#
loop_
_entity.id
_entity.type
_entity.pdbx_description
1 polymer ?
#
loop_
_entity_poly.entity_id
_entity_poly.type
_entity_poly.pdbx_seq_one_letter_code
_entity_poly.pdbx_strand_id
1 'polypeptide(L)'
;MKRVEDWVRQAERDLEAAKYSKQGNYYELACFLSQQSAEKAARGLLQFRGIERRSHSVLHLLENPADDIRGCASYLDKQYTPLKVP
;
A
#
# COMPACT_ATOMS: atom_id res chain seq x y z
N MET A 1 9.75 7.07 -16.19
CA MET A 1 9.72 7.68 -14.85
C MET A 1 8.26 8.01 -14.52
N LYS A 2 7.61 7.33 -13.56
CA LYS A 2 6.26 7.75 -13.10
C LYS A 2 6.39 9.05 -12.31
N ARG A 3 5.39 9.94 -12.29
CA ARG A 3 5.43 11.15 -11.45
C ARG A 3 4.91 10.82 -10.04
N VAL A 4 5.28 11.63 -9.04
CA VAL A 4 4.76 11.50 -7.66
C VAL A 4 3.23 11.46 -7.65
N GLU A 5 2.60 12.34 -8.44
CA GLU A 5 1.15 12.39 -8.59
C GLU A 5 0.54 11.09 -9.13
N ASP A 6 1.24 10.36 -10.01
CA ASP A 6 0.74 9.11 -10.56
C ASP A 6 0.69 8.01 -9.49
N TRP A 7 1.67 7.99 -8.58
CA TRP A 7 1.67 7.06 -7.45
C TRP A 7 0.54 7.34 -6.49
N VAL A 8 0.32 8.62 -6.15
CA VAL A 8 -0.75 9.02 -5.23
C VAL A 8 -2.12 8.70 -5.84
N ARG A 9 -2.35 9.04 -7.11
CA ARG A 9 -3.61 8.69 -7.81
C ARG A 9 -3.85 7.19 -7.85
N GLN A 10 -2.81 6.40 -8.04
CA GLN A 10 -2.94 4.94 -8.04
C GLN A 10 -3.26 4.41 -6.63
N ALA A 11 -2.66 4.99 -5.58
CA ALA A 11 -2.96 4.64 -4.19
C ALA A 11 -4.41 4.98 -3.81
N GLU A 12 -4.91 6.14 -4.24
CA GLU A 12 -6.31 6.56 -4.02
C GLU A 12 -7.30 5.61 -4.69
N ARG A 13 -7.04 5.22 -5.94
CA ARG A 13 -7.86 4.25 -6.68
C ARG A 13 -7.87 2.88 -6.00
N ASP A 14 -6.74 2.41 -5.51
CA ASP A 14 -6.66 1.15 -4.76
C ASP A 14 -7.48 1.22 -3.46
N LEU A 15 -7.46 2.36 -2.75
CA LEU A 15 -8.26 2.55 -1.55
C LEU A 15 -9.76 2.59 -1.84
N GLU A 16 -10.17 3.24 -2.93
CA GLU A 16 -11.55 3.22 -3.40
C GLU A 16 -12.01 1.80 -3.72
N ALA A 17 -11.19 1.06 -4.47
CA ALA A 17 -11.45 -0.34 -4.79
C ALA A 17 -11.52 -1.20 -3.52
N ALA A 18 -10.64 -0.99 -2.53
CA ALA A 18 -10.68 -1.70 -1.26
C ALA A 18 -12.00 -1.48 -0.50
N LYS A 19 -12.49 -0.23 -0.49
CA LYS A 19 -13.80 0.12 0.11
C LYS A 19 -14.95 -0.57 -0.62
N TYR A 20 -14.92 -0.58 -1.95
CA TYR A 20 -15.93 -1.25 -2.77
C TYR A 20 -15.91 -2.77 -2.56
N SER A 21 -14.73 -3.40 -2.54
CA SER A 21 -14.57 -4.82 -2.25
C SER A 21 -15.11 -5.19 -0.87
N LYS A 22 -14.85 -4.35 0.15
CA LYS A 22 -15.43 -4.53 1.49
C LYS A 22 -16.96 -4.49 1.46
N GLN A 23 -17.55 -3.53 0.74
CA GLN A 23 -19.01 -3.44 0.60
C GLN A 23 -19.61 -4.65 -0.13
N GLY A 24 -18.87 -5.20 -1.10
CA GLY A 24 -19.21 -6.43 -1.82
C GLY A 24 -18.93 -7.73 -1.05
N ASN A 25 -18.51 -7.67 0.21
CA ASN A 25 -18.09 -8.81 1.04
C ASN A 25 -16.86 -9.59 0.50
N TYR A 26 -16.06 -8.99 -0.38
CA TYR A 26 -14.77 -9.52 -0.84
C TYR A 26 -13.66 -9.05 0.09
N TYR A 27 -13.64 -9.58 1.31
CA TYR A 27 -12.78 -9.10 2.39
C TYR A 27 -11.29 -9.33 2.13
N GLU A 28 -10.94 -10.47 1.52
CA GLU A 28 -9.58 -10.80 1.12
C GLU A 28 -9.05 -9.81 0.08
N LEU A 29 -9.88 -9.47 -0.91
CA LEU A 29 -9.54 -8.47 -1.92
C LEU A 29 -9.42 -7.08 -1.32
N ALA A 30 -10.31 -6.72 -0.37
CA ALA A 30 -10.23 -5.46 0.34
C ALA A 30 -8.91 -5.32 1.14
N CYS A 31 -8.46 -6.39 1.80
CA CYS A 31 -7.17 -6.42 2.51
C CYS A 31 -5.98 -6.27 1.56
N PHE A 32 -5.96 -7.02 0.45
CA PHE A 32 -4.91 -6.93 -0.57
C PHE A 32 -4.81 -5.51 -1.16
N LEU A 33 -5.95 -4.93 -1.57
CA LEU A 33 -5.99 -3.58 -2.13
C LEU A 33 -5.59 -2.50 -1.11
N SER A 34 -5.88 -2.72 0.19
CA SER A 34 -5.42 -1.82 1.25
C SER A 34 -3.90 -1.82 1.39
N GLN A 35 -3.25 -2.99 1.29
CA GLN A 35 -1.79 -3.07 1.28
C GLN A 35 -1.21 -2.41 0.03
N GLN A 36 -1.77 -2.66 -1.15
CA GLN A 36 -1.31 -2.08 -2.41
C GLN A 36 -1.42 -0.55 -2.42
N SER A 37 -2.51 -0.01 -1.84
CA SER A 37 -2.69 1.43 -1.65
C SER A 37 -1.57 2.03 -0.80
N ALA A 38 -1.27 1.42 0.35
CA ALA A 38 -0.18 1.86 1.23
C ALA A 38 1.20 1.77 0.56
N GLU A 39 1.47 0.68 -0.19
CA GLU A 39 2.73 0.52 -0.93
C GLU A 39 2.93 1.64 -1.97
N LYS A 40 1.90 1.92 -2.77
CA LYS A 40 1.95 2.98 -3.79
C LYS A 40 2.12 4.37 -3.17
N ALA A 41 1.44 4.65 -2.07
CA ALA A 41 1.60 5.91 -1.35
C ALA A 41 3.05 6.08 -0.82
N ALA A 42 3.61 5.03 -0.21
CA ALA A 42 5.00 5.05 0.28
C ALA A 42 6.01 5.21 -0.87
N ARG A 43 5.80 4.55 -2.02
CA ARG A 43 6.63 4.74 -3.23
C ARG A 43 6.57 6.18 -3.75
N GLY A 44 5.37 6.78 -3.77
CA GLY A 44 5.20 8.19 -4.13
C GLY A 44 5.99 9.14 -3.23
N LEU A 45 5.95 8.90 -1.91
CA LEU A 45 6.72 9.67 -0.93
C LEU A 45 8.23 9.55 -1.14
N LEU A 46 8.74 8.33 -1.33
CA LEU A 46 10.17 8.10 -1.60
C LEU A 46 10.62 8.80 -2.88
N GLN A 47 9.81 8.72 -3.93
CA GLN A 47 10.09 9.41 -5.18
C GLN A 47 10.11 10.93 -5.01
N PHE A 48 9.17 11.49 -4.25
CA PHE A 48 9.16 12.92 -3.92
C PHE A 48 10.43 13.37 -3.20
N ARG A 49 10.98 12.50 -2.35
CA ARG A 49 12.24 12.72 -1.63
C ARG A 49 13.49 12.41 -2.46
N GLY A 50 13.35 11.94 -3.71
CA GLY A 50 14.48 11.51 -4.54
C GLY A 50 15.20 10.26 -4.02
N ILE A 51 14.53 9.45 -3.18
CA ILE A 51 15.09 8.22 -2.60
C ILE A 51 14.72 7.04 -3.48
N GLU A 52 15.73 6.32 -3.99
CA GLU A 52 15.52 5.07 -4.71
C GLU A 52 15.55 3.88 -3.75
N ARG A 53 14.37 3.30 -3.47
CA ARG A 53 14.23 2.06 -2.70
C ARG A 53 13.24 1.13 -3.39
N ARG A 54 13.56 -0.16 -3.46
CA ARG A 54 12.69 -1.20 -4.04
C ARG A 54 12.33 -2.20 -2.94
N SER A 55 11.05 -2.24 -2.58
CA SER A 55 10.49 -3.18 -1.61
C SER A 55 8.99 -3.30 -1.86
N HIS A 56 8.44 -4.46 -1.51
CA HIS A 56 7.01 -4.71 -1.42
C HIS A 56 6.47 -4.58 0.02
N SER A 57 7.37 -4.64 1.00
CA SER A 57 7.04 -4.27 2.37
C SER A 57 6.89 -2.75 2.47
N VAL A 58 5.70 -2.30 2.85
CA VAL A 58 5.37 -0.92 3.19
C VAL A 58 6.27 -0.45 4.33
N LEU A 59 6.47 -1.29 5.36
CA LEU A 59 7.31 -0.94 6.50
C LEU A 59 8.76 -0.65 6.06
N HIS A 60 9.31 -1.45 5.15
CA HIS A 60 10.66 -1.24 4.62
C HIS A 60 10.76 -0.01 3.69
N LEU A 61 9.66 0.43 3.08
CA LEU A 61 9.63 1.65 2.29
C LEU A 61 9.65 2.91 3.16
N LEU A 62 9.13 2.85 4.39
CA LEU A 62 9.07 4.00 5.29
C LEU A 62 10.38 4.20 6.05
N GLU A 63 10.77 5.46 6.28
CA GLU A 63 11.90 5.84 7.12
C GLU A 63 11.38 6.49 8.39
N ASN A 64 11.65 5.87 9.55
CA ASN A 64 11.23 6.34 10.87
C ASN A 64 9.78 6.83 10.94
N PRO A 65 8.78 6.03 10.50
CA PRO A 65 7.39 6.41 10.68
C PRO A 65 7.02 6.48 12.16
N ALA A 66 6.00 7.27 12.49
CA ALA A 66 5.36 7.26 13.79
C ALA A 66 4.87 5.84 14.15
N ASP A 67 4.75 5.53 15.44
CA ASP A 67 4.51 4.17 15.92
C ASP A 67 3.16 3.58 15.46
N ASP A 68 2.15 4.42 15.32
CA ASP A 68 0.85 4.06 14.76
C ASP A 68 0.96 3.62 13.29
N ILE A 69 1.65 4.41 12.48
CA ILE A 69 1.91 4.12 11.06
C ILE A 69 2.78 2.87 10.92
N ARG A 70 3.79 2.72 11.79
CA ARG A 70 4.65 1.53 11.86
C ARG A 70 3.81 0.27 12.11
N GLY A 71 2.89 0.34 13.07
CA GLY A 71 1.96 -0.74 13.38
C GLY A 71 1.06 -1.10 12.19
N CYS A 72 0.47 -0.11 11.54
CA CYS A 72 -0.35 -0.30 10.35
C CYS A 72 0.44 -0.91 9.17
N ALA A 73 1.65 -0.41 8.89
CA ALA A 73 2.50 -0.91 7.82
C ALA A 73 2.88 -2.38 8.06
N SER A 74 3.28 -2.72 9.29
CA SER A 74 3.58 -4.11 9.68
C SER A 74 2.37 -5.03 9.55
N TYR A 75 1.16 -4.53 9.86
CA TYR A 75 -0.07 -5.29 9.70
C TYR A 75 -0.41 -5.53 8.22
N LEU A 76 -0.29 -4.49 7.38
CA LEU A 76 -0.59 -4.55 5.96
C LEU A 76 0.39 -5.45 5.20
N ASP A 77 1.66 -5.49 5.58
CA ASP A 77 2.67 -6.34 4.92
C ASP A 77 2.30 -7.83 4.96
N LYS A 78 1.49 -8.27 5.94
CA LYS A 78 0.96 -9.63 6.01
C LYS A 78 -0.06 -9.94 4.91
N GLN A 79 -0.62 -8.92 4.26
CA GLN A 79 -1.67 -9.00 3.24
C GLN A 79 -1.12 -8.89 1.81
N TYR A 80 0.19 -8.72 1.63
CA TYR A 80 0.83 -8.52 0.33
C TYR A 80 0.68 -9.73 -0.61
N THR A 81 0.62 -10.94 -0.06
CA THR A 81 0.37 -12.13 -0.87
C THR A 81 -1.13 -12.35 -0.92
N PRO A 82 -1.79 -12.27 -2.09
CA PRO A 82 -3.13 -12.82 -2.19
C PRO A 82 -3.00 -14.28 -1.76
N LEU A 83 -3.80 -14.68 -0.77
CA LEU A 83 -3.98 -16.08 -0.41
C LEU A 83 -4.01 -16.86 -1.73
N LYS A 84 -3.03 -17.75 -1.91
CA LYS A 84 -3.02 -18.69 -3.03
C LYS A 84 -4.31 -19.48 -2.90
N VAL A 85 -5.35 -19.06 -3.61
CA VAL A 85 -6.52 -19.88 -3.85
C VAL A 85 -5.97 -21.07 -4.65
N PRO A 86 -6.13 -22.32 -4.19
CA PRO A 86 -5.69 -23.48 -4.96
C PRO A 86 -6.34 -23.51 -6.34
#